data_AF-A0A938PSH5-F1
#
_entry.id   AF-A0A938PSH5-F1
#
_cell.length_a   1.000
_cell.length_b   1.000
_cell.length_c   1.000
_cell.angle_alpha   90.00
_cell.angle_beta   90.00
_cell.angle_gamma   90.00
#
_symmetry.space_group_name_H-M   'P 1'
#
loop_
_entity.id
_entity.type
_entity.pdbx_description
1 polymer ?
#
loop_
_entity_poly.entity_id
_entity_poly.type
_entity_poly.pdbx_seq_one_letter_code
_entity_poly.pdbx_strand_id
1 'polypeptide(L)'
;MGINLTGSTFIESGFSDFVLRELDKQGVPADSIIFEITEQVAISSFSDAVPQIKALVDQGCEFAIDDFGTGYSSLSYLKRLPVPYIKIDGVFIRKLVESEVDQTIVKAIVDIARIMGKETIAEFVGDEATADLIQRIGIDYAQGFHIGKPARDHIQRACEASRSVQVARA
;
A
#
# COMPACT_ATOMS: atom_id res chain seq x y z
N MET A 1 1.95 10.38 1.05
CA MET A 1 2.76 10.15 -0.16
C MET A 1 3.30 8.72 -0.13
N GLY A 2 3.01 7.92 -1.16
CA GLY A 2 3.55 6.56 -1.29
C GLY A 2 4.98 6.57 -1.84
N ILE A 3 5.90 5.83 -1.21
CA ILE A 3 7.28 5.63 -1.69
C ILE A 3 7.53 4.13 -1.80
N ASN A 4 7.83 3.68 -3.02
CA ASN A 4 8.19 2.29 -3.30
C ASN A 4 9.62 1.97 -2.84
N LEU A 5 9.76 0.90 -2.06
CA LEU A 5 11.03 0.39 -1.57
C LEU A 5 11.37 -0.95 -2.21
N THR A 6 12.59 -1.02 -2.74
CA THR A 6 13.15 -2.30 -3.20
C THR A 6 13.70 -3.09 -2.00
N GLY A 7 13.70 -4.42 -2.11
CA GLY A 7 14.19 -5.29 -1.03
C GLY A 7 15.61 -5.00 -0.61
N SER A 8 16.51 -4.73 -1.56
CA SER A 8 17.91 -4.40 -1.29
C SER A 8 18.09 -3.10 -0.50
N THR A 9 17.28 -2.07 -0.77
CA THR A 9 17.34 -0.79 -0.05
C THR A 9 16.80 -0.94 1.36
N PHE A 10 15.68 -1.66 1.47
CA PHE A 10 14.98 -1.80 2.73
C PHE A 10 15.84 -2.56 3.75
N ILE A 11 16.44 -3.70 3.39
CA ILE A 11 17.26 -4.52 4.30
C ILE A 11 18.64 -3.93 4.64
N GLU A 12 18.99 -2.76 4.09
CA GLU A 12 20.27 -2.13 4.36
C GLU A 12 20.35 -1.66 5.82
N SER A 13 21.44 -2.04 6.50
CA SER A 13 21.67 -1.60 7.89
C SER A 13 21.73 -0.08 7.97
N GLY A 14 20.92 0.51 8.86
CA GLY A 14 20.84 1.96 9.02
C GLY A 14 19.87 2.67 8.08
N PHE A 15 19.08 1.93 7.26
CA PHE A 15 18.04 2.52 6.41
C PHE A 15 17.05 3.38 7.19
N SER A 16 16.54 2.89 8.33
CA SER A 16 15.61 3.65 9.17
C SER A 16 16.24 4.95 9.69
N ASP A 17 17.49 4.88 10.17
CA ASP A 17 18.21 6.05 10.67
C ASP A 17 18.47 7.09 9.57
N PHE A 18 18.76 6.62 8.35
CA PHE A 18 18.89 7.47 7.18
C PHE A 18 17.58 8.20 6.87
N VAL A 19 16.48 7.46 6.76
CA VAL A 19 15.15 8.02 6.46
C VAL A 19 14.75 9.06 7.49
N LEU A 20 14.84 8.72 8.78
CA LEU A 20 14.43 9.63 9.86
C LEU A 20 15.25 10.93 9.86
N ARG A 21 16.56 10.82 9.58
CA ARG A 21 17.43 11.98 9.47
C ARG A 21 17.06 12.87 8.28
N GLU A 22 16.71 12.29 7.14
CA GLU A 22 16.32 13.08 5.97
C GLU A 22 14.94 13.72 6.15
N LEU A 23 13.98 13.04 6.79
CA LEU A 23 12.68 13.63 7.13
C LEU A 23 12.85 14.84 8.06
N ASP A 24 13.65 14.71 9.11
CA ASP A 24 13.94 15.79 10.06
C ASP A 24 14.63 16.98 9.37
N LYS A 25 15.69 16.73 8.60
CA LYS A 25 16.40 17.78 7.85
C LYS A 25 15.51 18.57 6.90
N GLN A 26 14.53 17.92 6.29
CA GLN A 26 13.64 18.55 5.31
C GLN A 26 12.35 19.09 5.95
N GLY A 27 12.13 18.86 7.24
CA GLY A 27 10.90 19.24 7.94
C GLY A 27 9.66 18.52 7.41
N VAL A 28 9.82 17.30 6.88
CA VAL A 28 8.71 16.50 6.35
C VAL A 28 8.10 15.68 7.50
N PRO A 29 6.79 15.83 7.78
CA PRO A 29 6.10 15.02 8.78
C PRO A 29 6.17 13.53 8.42
N ALA A 30 6.57 12.68 9.37
CA ALA A 30 6.70 11.24 9.14
C ALA A 30 5.36 10.59 8.76
N ASP A 31 4.25 11.05 9.35
CA ASP A 31 2.88 10.63 9.06
C ASP A 31 2.37 11.02 7.67
N SER A 32 3.14 11.81 6.92
CA SER A 32 2.86 12.10 5.51
C SER A 32 3.44 11.04 4.56
N ILE A 33 4.22 10.09 5.06
CA ILE A 33 4.93 9.07 4.26
C ILE A 33 4.33 7.69 4.49
N ILE A 34 3.99 7.04 3.38
CA ILE A 34 3.62 5.62 3.33
C ILE A 34 4.70 4.91 2.53
N PHE A 35 5.41 3.96 3.13
CA PHE A 35 6.36 3.12 2.42
C PHE A 35 5.66 1.88 1.85
N GLU A 36 5.90 1.60 0.58
CA GLU A 36 5.32 0.47 -0.15
C GLU A 36 6.42 -0.58 -0.35
N ILE A 37 6.22 -1.79 0.17
CA ILE A 37 7.11 -2.93 -0.04
C ILE A 37 6.34 -4.04 -0.72
N THR A 38 6.95 -4.69 -1.71
CA THR A 38 6.29 -5.83 -2.35
C THR A 38 6.11 -6.99 -1.38
N GLU A 39 5.09 -7.79 -1.65
CA GLU A 39 4.81 -9.03 -0.92
C GLU A 39 6.06 -9.91 -0.73
N GLN A 40 6.84 -10.09 -1.80
CA GLN A 40 8.04 -10.91 -1.80
C GLN A 40 9.12 -10.37 -0.85
N VAL A 41 9.35 -9.05 -0.86
CA VAL A 41 10.33 -8.38 0.01
C VAL A 41 9.98 -8.55 1.47
N ALA A 42 8.69 -8.38 1.80
CA ALA A 42 8.22 -8.52 3.19
C ALA A 42 8.45 -9.94 3.75
N ILE A 43 8.44 -10.96 2.89
CA ILE A 43 8.61 -12.37 3.29
C ILE A 43 10.07 -12.79 3.28
N SER A 44 10.81 -12.50 2.21
CA SER A 44 12.20 -12.97 2.05
C SER A 44 13.12 -12.47 3.15
N SER A 45 12.75 -11.35 3.78
CA SER A 45 13.58 -10.65 4.74
C SER A 45 12.82 -10.35 6.04
N PHE A 46 11.83 -11.16 6.40
CA PHE A 46 10.91 -10.88 7.50
C PHE A 46 11.61 -10.57 8.85
N SER A 47 12.70 -11.28 9.19
CA SER A 47 13.45 -11.05 10.44
C SER A 47 14.11 -9.67 10.50
N ASP A 48 14.50 -9.14 9.36
CA ASP A 48 15.24 -7.89 9.23
C ASP A 48 14.29 -6.72 8.95
N ALA A 49 13.19 -7.03 8.25
CA ALA A 49 12.12 -6.13 7.87
C ALA A 49 11.36 -5.56 9.08
N VAL A 50 10.94 -6.43 10.00
CA VAL A 50 10.04 -6.04 11.09
C VAL A 50 10.67 -4.99 12.01
N PRO A 51 11.94 -5.12 12.46
CA PRO A 51 12.60 -4.09 13.24
C PRO A 51 12.66 -2.72 12.53
N GLN A 52 12.95 -2.71 11.23
CA GLN A 52 13.05 -1.48 10.44
C GLN A 52 11.70 -0.81 10.22
N ILE A 53 10.66 -1.59 9.86
CA ILE A 53 9.28 -1.10 9.76
C ILE A 53 8.87 -0.50 11.09
N LYS A 54 9.11 -1.23 12.20
CA LYS A 54 8.75 -0.76 13.52
C LYS A 54 9.46 0.56 13.87
N ALA A 55 10.76 0.68 13.60
CA ALA A 55 11.50 1.91 13.88
C ALA A 55 10.91 3.12 13.14
N LEU A 56 10.45 2.94 11.90
CA LEU A 56 9.83 4.01 11.11
C LEU A 56 8.38 4.28 11.55
N VAL A 57 7.61 3.23 11.86
CA VAL A 57 6.23 3.34 12.38
C VAL A 57 6.19 4.01 13.74
N ASP A 58 7.13 3.71 14.63
CA ASP A 58 7.25 4.33 15.96
C ASP A 58 7.54 5.85 15.86
N GLN A 59 7.95 6.34 14.69
CA GLN A 59 8.15 7.77 14.39
C GLN A 59 6.99 8.40 13.60
N GLY A 60 6.00 7.61 13.21
CA GLY A 60 4.79 8.08 12.52
C GLY A 60 4.69 7.68 11.04
N CYS A 61 5.73 7.10 10.43
CA CYS A 61 5.61 6.61 9.05
C CYS A 61 4.60 5.47 8.95
N GLU A 62 3.91 5.37 7.83
CA GLU A 62 2.99 4.27 7.53
C GLU A 62 3.59 3.31 6.51
N PHE A 63 3.00 2.12 6.39
CA PHE A 63 3.45 1.09 5.45
C PHE A 63 2.28 0.41 4.73
N ALA A 64 2.53 0.04 3.48
CA ALA A 64 1.64 -0.77 2.67
C ALA A 64 2.39 -1.98 2.08
N ILE A 65 1.69 -3.10 1.93
CA ILE A 65 2.15 -4.20 1.09
C ILE A 65 1.67 -3.95 -0.32
N ASP A 66 2.60 -3.94 -1.27
CA ASP A 66 2.33 -3.76 -2.69
C ASP A 66 2.22 -5.09 -3.46
N ASP A 67 1.54 -5.03 -4.60
CA ASP A 67 1.30 -6.15 -5.53
C ASP A 67 0.71 -7.41 -4.85
N PHE A 68 -0.14 -7.24 -3.83
CA PHE A 68 -0.61 -8.36 -3.01
C PHE A 68 -1.48 -9.34 -3.80
N GLY A 69 -1.18 -10.63 -3.66
CA GLY A 69 -1.87 -11.74 -4.30
C GLY A 69 -1.19 -12.27 -5.58
N THR A 70 -0.11 -11.62 -6.03
CA THR A 70 0.71 -12.09 -7.16
C THR A 70 1.83 -13.04 -6.72
N GLY A 71 2.17 -13.05 -5.42
CA GLY A 71 3.22 -13.87 -4.84
C GLY A 71 2.73 -15.13 -4.10
N TYR A 72 3.67 -15.80 -3.44
CA TYR A 72 3.41 -17.00 -2.63
C TYR A 72 3.32 -16.68 -1.13
N SER A 73 2.55 -15.65 -0.75
CA SER A 73 2.42 -15.27 0.65
C SER A 73 1.86 -16.38 1.53
N SER A 74 2.58 -16.67 2.61
CA SER A 74 1.92 -17.25 3.76
C SER A 74 1.18 -16.13 4.49
N LEU A 75 -0.16 -16.23 4.56
CA LEU A 75 -1.02 -15.39 5.41
C LEU A 75 -0.53 -15.30 6.86
N SER A 76 0.27 -16.28 7.30
CA SER A 76 0.93 -16.28 8.60
C SER A 76 1.92 -15.12 8.80
N TYR A 77 2.63 -14.69 7.74
CA TYR A 77 3.53 -13.53 7.79
C TYR A 77 2.72 -12.23 7.79
N LEU A 78 1.73 -12.13 6.91
CA LEU A 78 0.83 -10.98 6.83
C LEU A 78 0.22 -10.63 8.19
N LYS A 79 -0.21 -11.66 8.94
CA LYS A 79 -0.75 -11.51 10.31
C LYS A 79 0.23 -10.83 11.29
N ARG A 80 1.54 -10.99 11.09
CA ARG A 80 2.58 -10.47 11.99
C ARG A 80 3.20 -9.15 11.50
N LEU A 81 2.99 -8.78 10.24
CA LEU A 81 3.53 -7.54 9.68
C LEU A 81 2.75 -6.32 10.24
N PRO A 82 3.44 -5.34 10.85
CA PRO A 82 2.83 -4.12 11.39
C PRO A 82 2.57 -3.10 10.27
N VAL A 83 1.83 -3.53 9.24
CA VAL A 83 1.49 -2.72 8.07
C VAL A 83 -0.03 -2.50 8.03
N PRO A 84 -0.51 -1.24 8.04
CA PRO A 84 -1.94 -0.94 8.03
C PRO A 84 -2.61 -1.21 6.67
N TYR A 85 -1.89 -1.10 5.56
CA TYR A 85 -2.48 -1.15 4.22
C TYR A 85 -2.05 -2.37 3.40
N ILE A 86 -2.99 -2.89 2.59
CA ILE A 86 -2.73 -3.91 1.56
C ILE A 86 -3.21 -3.37 0.22
N LYS A 87 -2.31 -3.31 -0.77
CA LYS A 87 -2.63 -2.92 -2.15
C LYS A 87 -2.89 -4.17 -2.98
N ILE A 88 -4.11 -4.29 -3.51
CA ILE A 88 -4.57 -5.40 -4.34
C ILE A 88 -4.15 -5.12 -5.78
N ASP A 89 -3.32 -6.02 -6.32
CA ASP A 89 -2.66 -5.85 -7.61
C ASP A 89 -3.65 -5.71 -8.78
N GLY A 90 -3.22 -4.94 -9.78
CA GLY A 90 -3.98 -4.70 -11.02
C GLY A 90 -4.33 -5.96 -11.81
N VAL A 91 -3.63 -7.08 -11.62
CA VAL A 91 -3.95 -8.36 -12.26
C VAL A 91 -5.36 -8.82 -11.91
N PHE A 92 -5.83 -8.54 -10.70
CA PHE A 92 -7.18 -8.85 -10.24
C PHE A 92 -8.16 -7.72 -10.54
N ILE A 93 -7.72 -6.46 -10.38
CA ILE A 93 -8.63 -5.30 -10.47
C ILE A 93 -9.01 -4.97 -11.92
N ARG A 94 -8.10 -5.08 -12.88
CA ARG A 94 -8.33 -4.63 -14.28
C ARG A 94 -9.44 -5.39 -15.00
N LYS A 95 -9.72 -6.64 -14.60
CA LYS A 95 -10.76 -7.49 -15.19
C LYS A 95 -11.88 -7.83 -14.21
N LEU A 96 -11.93 -7.11 -13.09
CA LEU A 96 -12.80 -7.43 -11.97
C LEU A 96 -14.27 -7.50 -12.37
N VAL A 97 -14.73 -6.62 -13.26
CA VAL A 97 -16.12 -6.59 -13.74
C VAL A 97 -16.49 -7.86 -14.52
N GLU A 98 -15.53 -8.44 -15.23
CA GLU A 98 -15.75 -9.49 -16.23
C GLU A 98 -15.42 -10.90 -15.71
N SER A 99 -14.75 -10.99 -14.56
CA SER A 99 -14.17 -12.22 -14.03
C SER A 99 -14.72 -12.55 -12.65
N GLU A 100 -15.63 -13.53 -12.57
CA GLU A 100 -16.14 -14.04 -11.29
C GLU A 100 -15.03 -14.62 -10.39
N VAL A 101 -13.98 -15.17 -11.02
CA VAL A 101 -12.79 -15.67 -10.32
C VAL A 101 -12.08 -14.51 -9.62
N ASP A 102 -11.80 -13.42 -10.33
CA ASP A 102 -11.13 -12.26 -9.74
C ASP A 102 -12.00 -11.61 -8.65
N GLN A 103 -13.31 -11.50 -8.86
CA GLN A 103 -14.24 -11.01 -7.82
C GLN A 103 -14.18 -11.87 -6.56
N THR A 104 -14.09 -13.19 -6.71
CA THR A 104 -14.03 -14.12 -5.58
C THR A 104 -12.70 -13.97 -4.83
N ILE A 105 -11.59 -13.87 -5.56
CA ILE A 105 -10.25 -13.66 -4.97
C ILE A 105 -10.21 -12.33 -4.22
N VAL A 106 -10.64 -11.24 -4.85
CA VAL A 106 -10.65 -9.90 -4.24
C VAL A 106 -11.52 -9.87 -2.97
N LYS A 107 -12.72 -10.47 -3.00
CA LYS A 107 -13.56 -10.60 -1.79
C LYS A 107 -12.84 -11.33 -0.66
N ALA A 108 -12.18 -12.44 -0.97
CA ALA A 108 -11.41 -13.19 0.03
C ALA A 108 -10.26 -12.36 0.63
N ILE A 109 -9.54 -11.60 -0.20
CA ILE A 109 -8.48 -10.70 0.26
C ILE A 109 -9.05 -9.62 1.21
N VAL A 110 -10.17 -8.99 0.83
CA VAL A 110 -10.85 -7.97 1.65
C VAL A 110 -11.28 -8.52 3.00
N ASP A 111 -11.90 -9.71 3.02
CA ASP A 111 -12.32 -10.35 4.26
C ASP A 111 -11.13 -10.68 5.17
N ILE A 112 -10.04 -11.19 4.61
CA ILE A 112 -8.81 -11.48 5.35
C ILE A 112 -8.21 -10.19 5.93
N ALA A 113 -8.10 -9.14 5.12
CA ALA A 113 -7.56 -7.85 5.54
C ALA A 113 -8.37 -7.26 6.70
N ARG A 114 -9.71 -7.27 6.57
CA ARG A 114 -10.64 -6.79 7.60
C ARG A 114 -10.48 -7.56 8.92
N ILE A 115 -10.39 -8.89 8.87
CA ILE A 115 -10.17 -9.72 10.06
C ILE A 115 -8.81 -9.40 10.73
N MET A 116 -7.81 -9.03 9.94
CA MET A 116 -6.49 -8.62 10.43
C MET A 116 -6.42 -7.15 10.87
N GLY A 117 -7.51 -6.39 10.76
CA GLY A 117 -7.54 -4.97 11.08
C GLY A 117 -6.70 -4.12 10.11
N LYS A 118 -6.65 -4.52 8.84
CA LYS A 118 -5.91 -3.84 7.76
C LYS A 118 -6.89 -3.26 6.75
N GLU A 119 -6.55 -2.11 6.20
CA GLU A 119 -7.32 -1.46 5.14
C GLU A 119 -6.79 -1.88 3.77
N THR A 120 -7.67 -1.88 2.78
CA THR A 120 -7.40 -2.37 1.42
C THR A 120 -7.42 -1.24 0.39
N ILE A 121 -6.53 -1.34 -0.58
CA ILE A 121 -6.40 -0.39 -1.67
C ILE A 121 -6.50 -1.16 -3.00
N ALA A 122 -7.50 -0.87 -3.83
CA ALA A 122 -7.57 -1.41 -5.19
C ALA A 122 -6.65 -0.62 -6.12
N GLU A 123 -5.73 -1.29 -6.82
CA GLU A 123 -4.88 -0.62 -7.81
C GLU A 123 -5.43 -0.69 -9.23
N PHE A 124 -4.99 0.23 -10.08
CA PHE A 124 -5.32 0.29 -11.50
C PHE A 124 -6.81 0.39 -11.83
N VAL A 125 -7.59 1.04 -10.96
CA VAL A 125 -9.02 1.36 -11.22
C VAL A 125 -9.14 2.26 -12.46
N GLY A 126 -9.62 1.68 -13.55
CA GLY A 126 -9.59 2.28 -14.89
C GLY A 126 -10.90 2.96 -15.32
N ASP A 127 -12.02 2.57 -14.73
CA ASP A 127 -13.36 3.01 -15.11
C ASP A 127 -14.34 3.02 -13.93
N GLU A 128 -15.50 3.63 -14.16
CA GLU A 128 -16.59 3.79 -13.19
C GLU A 128 -17.20 2.44 -12.79
N ALA A 129 -17.35 1.50 -13.73
CA ALA A 129 -17.92 0.18 -13.43
C ALA A 129 -17.05 -0.61 -12.44
N THR A 130 -15.73 -0.52 -12.58
CA THR A 130 -14.76 -1.09 -11.64
C THR A 130 -14.83 -0.37 -10.30
N ALA A 131 -14.89 0.97 -10.28
CA ALA A 131 -15.00 1.77 -9.06
C ALA A 131 -16.26 1.41 -8.24
N ASP A 132 -17.42 1.31 -8.91
CA ASP A 132 -18.67 0.89 -8.29
C ASP A 132 -18.58 -0.53 -7.72
N LEU A 133 -17.89 -1.43 -8.41
CA LEU A 133 -17.77 -2.83 -7.98
C LEU A 133 -16.87 -2.97 -6.76
N ILE A 134 -15.73 -2.28 -6.71
CA ILE A 134 -14.83 -2.32 -5.55
C ILE A 134 -15.50 -1.73 -4.30
N GLN A 135 -16.32 -0.68 -4.45
CA GLN A 135 -17.11 -0.12 -3.35
C GLN A 135 -18.11 -1.14 -2.80
N ARG A 136 -18.82 -1.85 -3.69
CA ARG A 136 -19.75 -2.93 -3.29
C ARG A 136 -19.06 -4.12 -2.61
N ILE A 137 -17.84 -4.44 -3.03
CA ILE A 137 -17.02 -5.48 -2.39
C ILE A 137 -16.55 -5.02 -0.99
N GLY A 138 -16.48 -3.70 -0.77
CA GLY A 138 -16.08 -3.10 0.50
C GLY A 138 -14.57 -2.93 0.61
N ILE A 139 -13.92 -2.60 -0.51
CA ILE A 139 -12.54 -2.09 -0.53
C ILE A 139 -12.53 -0.68 0.07
N ASP A 140 -11.48 -0.31 0.83
CA ASP A 140 -11.46 0.94 1.57
C ASP A 140 -11.01 2.13 0.71
N TYR A 141 -10.03 1.91 -0.17
CA TYR A 141 -9.50 2.94 -1.06
C TYR A 141 -9.20 2.43 -2.47
N ALA A 142 -9.07 3.37 -3.42
CA ALA A 142 -8.90 3.11 -4.84
C ALA A 142 -7.81 3.98 -5.47
N GLN A 143 -6.88 3.38 -6.20
CA GLN A 143 -5.85 4.03 -7.01
C GLN A 143 -6.01 3.64 -8.48
N GLY A 144 -5.96 4.60 -9.40
CA GLY A 144 -6.01 4.31 -10.84
C GLY A 144 -6.38 5.51 -11.70
N PHE A 145 -6.35 5.34 -13.02
CA PHE A 145 -6.59 6.42 -13.97
C PHE A 145 -7.99 7.02 -13.90
N HIS A 146 -8.97 6.25 -13.41
CA HIS A 146 -10.31 6.78 -13.13
C HIS A 146 -10.30 7.79 -11.97
N ILE A 147 -9.43 7.57 -10.98
CA ILE A 147 -9.29 8.43 -9.79
C ILE A 147 -8.42 9.65 -10.13
N GLY A 148 -7.27 9.41 -10.75
CA GLY A 148 -6.33 10.45 -11.13
C GLY A 148 -5.10 9.88 -11.81
N LYS A 149 -4.62 10.55 -12.87
CA LYS A 149 -3.40 10.14 -13.58
C LYS A 149 -2.16 10.65 -12.84
N PRO A 150 -1.04 9.91 -12.83
CA PRO A 150 0.23 10.43 -12.32
C PRO A 150 0.59 11.75 -13.02
N ALA A 151 0.82 12.82 -12.25
CA ALA A 151 1.18 14.13 -12.77
C ALA A 151 2.31 14.76 -11.95
N ARG A 152 3.14 15.58 -12.60
CA ARG A 152 4.33 16.20 -11.97
C ARG A 152 3.97 17.20 -10.87
N ASP A 153 2.84 17.87 -11.00
CA ASP A 153 2.34 18.89 -10.08
C ASP A 153 1.57 18.32 -8.88
N HIS A 154 1.39 16.99 -8.82
CA HIS A 154 0.78 16.34 -7.66
C HIS A 154 1.56 16.57 -6.36
N ILE A 155 2.89 16.68 -6.42
CA ILE A 155 3.74 16.95 -5.25
C ILE A 155 3.42 18.34 -4.66
N GLN A 156 3.14 19.33 -5.51
CA GLN A 156 2.90 20.70 -5.05
C GLN A 156 1.49 20.86 -4.47
N ARG A 157 0.47 20.24 -5.08
CA ARG A 157 -0.90 20.22 -4.55
C ARG A 157 -1.04 19.37 -3.29
N ALA A 158 -0.23 18.31 -3.17
CA ALA A 158 -0.15 17.44 -2.00
C ALA A 158 0.42 18.13 -0.75
N CYS A 159 1.27 19.14 -0.91
CA CYS A 159 1.75 19.96 0.20
C CYS A 159 0.70 21.00 0.65
N GLU A 160 -0.22 21.38 -0.23
CA GLU A 160 -1.26 22.39 0.02
C GLU A 160 -2.57 21.78 0.54
N ALA A 161 -2.90 20.55 0.12
CA ALA A 161 -3.98 19.77 0.68
C ALA A 161 -3.40 18.72 1.62
N SER A 162 -3.83 18.66 2.89
CA SER A 162 -3.39 17.68 3.90
C SER A 162 -3.66 16.20 3.55
N ARG A 163 -3.95 15.88 2.30
CA ARG A 163 -4.13 14.56 1.72
C ARG A 163 -3.57 14.56 0.29
N SER A 164 -2.28 14.25 0.16
CA SER A 164 -1.72 13.73 -1.09
C SER A 164 -2.35 12.37 -1.30
N VAL A 165 -3.26 12.21 -2.26
CA VAL A 165 -3.71 10.86 -2.53
C VAL A 165 -3.92 10.61 -4.01
N GLN A 166 -3.04 9.77 -4.54
CA GLN A 166 -3.33 8.92 -5.69
C GLN A 166 -4.35 7.81 -5.34
N VAL A 167 -4.91 7.87 -4.13
CA VAL A 167 -5.84 6.90 -3.57
C VAL A 167 -7.10 7.61 -3.04
N ALA A 168 -8.27 7.41 -3.65
CA ALA A 168 -9.53 7.95 -3.13
C ALA A 168 -10.19 6.94 -2.20
N ARG A 169 -11.01 7.39 -1.25
CA ARG A 169 -11.93 6.47 -0.55
C ARG A 169 -12.86 5.86 -1.60
N ALA A 170 -12.97 4.54 -1.62
CA ALA A 170 -13.78 3.81 -2.59
C ALA A 170 -15.28 4.05 -2.40
#